data_AF-A0A3P5XV50-F1
#
_entry.id   AF-A0A3P5XV50-F1
#
_cell.length_a   1.000
_cell.length_b   1.000
_cell.length_c   1.000
_cell.angle_alpha   90.00
_cell.angle_beta   90.00
_cell.angle_gamma   90.00
#
_symmetry.space_group_name_H-M   'P 1'
#
loop_
_entity.id
_entity.type
_entity.pdbx_description
1 polymer ?
#
loop_
_entity_poly.entity_id
_entity_poly.type
_entity_poly.pdbx_seq_one_letter_code
_entity_poly.pdbx_strand_id
1 'polypeptide(L)'
;MRVAVFAGMAALAAAVPALADIAVETKLNGKSEVTLHLHPFLSEEELTLLRMVQTNDQALAIFVPGKAGFAALAVSPDDGFLRNGQPVPSAIALADLPDAATAEKEALAACDATRKGKNSCVLVLTVAPGG
;
A
#
# COMPACT_ATOMS: atom_id res chain seq x y z
N MET A 1 -11.50 65.01 -10.08
CA MET A 1 -12.05 63.80 -9.39
C MET A 1 -12.26 62.74 -10.46
N ARG A 2 -11.39 61.72 -10.65
CA ARG A 2 -11.23 60.47 -9.85
C ARG A 2 -12.61 59.91 -9.47
N VAL A 3 -13.04 58.73 -9.92
CA VAL A 3 -12.45 57.39 -9.72
C VAL A 3 -12.92 56.42 -10.82
N ALA A 4 -12.02 55.59 -11.34
CA ALA A 4 -12.33 54.42 -12.17
C ALA A 4 -12.74 53.24 -11.26
N VAL A 5 -13.86 52.58 -11.57
CA VAL A 5 -14.29 51.35 -10.88
C VAL A 5 -14.11 50.19 -11.84
N PHE A 6 -13.04 49.42 -11.62
CA PHE A 6 -12.81 48.12 -12.25
C PHE A 6 -13.70 47.08 -11.55
N ALA A 7 -14.61 46.47 -12.32
CA ALA A 7 -15.38 45.32 -11.88
C ALA A 7 -14.47 44.08 -11.85
N GLY A 8 -13.98 43.73 -10.66
CA GLY A 8 -13.13 42.57 -10.43
C GLY A 8 -13.91 41.25 -10.51
N MET A 9 -13.55 40.41 -11.47
CA MET A 9 -13.82 38.97 -11.44
C MET A 9 -13.02 38.35 -10.29
N ALA A 10 -13.68 38.04 -9.18
CA ALA A 10 -13.12 37.18 -8.14
C ALA A 10 -13.16 35.72 -8.63
N ALA A 11 -12.07 35.27 -9.24
CA ALA A 11 -11.87 33.85 -9.51
C ALA A 11 -11.66 33.12 -8.18
N LEU A 12 -12.64 32.30 -7.77
CA LEU A 12 -12.46 31.31 -6.71
C LEU A 12 -11.41 30.30 -7.19
N ALA A 13 -10.18 30.42 -6.68
CA ALA A 13 -9.21 29.35 -6.76
C ALA A 13 -9.69 28.20 -5.86
N ALA A 14 -10.30 27.19 -6.46
CA ALA A 14 -10.56 25.92 -5.79
C ALA A 14 -9.20 25.28 -5.45
N ALA A 15 -8.86 25.24 -4.17
CA ALA A 15 -7.74 24.46 -3.68
C ALA A 15 -8.05 22.98 -3.92
N VAL A 16 -7.45 22.39 -4.96
CA VAL A 16 -7.37 20.93 -5.12
C VAL A 16 -6.52 20.40 -3.97
N PRO A 17 -7.04 19.54 -3.08
CA PRO A 17 -6.19 18.86 -2.12
C PRO A 17 -5.24 17.97 -2.92
N ALA A 18 -3.94 18.20 -2.79
CA ALA A 18 -2.94 17.27 -3.31
C ALA A 18 -3.19 15.90 -2.67
N LEU A 19 -3.48 14.89 -3.50
CA LEU A 19 -3.34 13.49 -3.11
C LEU A 19 -1.93 13.33 -2.55
N ALA A 20 -1.81 13.04 -1.26
CA ALA A 20 -0.51 12.84 -0.64
C ALA A 20 0.13 11.61 -1.30
N ASP A 21 1.21 11.83 -2.05
CA ASP A 21 2.05 10.75 -2.56
C ASP A 21 2.58 9.93 -1.38
N ILE A 22 2.27 8.64 -1.35
CA ILE A 22 2.75 7.73 -0.31
C ILE A 22 4.16 7.29 -0.73
N ALA A 23 5.12 7.44 0.18
CA ALA A 23 6.50 7.04 -0.10
C ALA A 23 6.58 5.54 -0.34
N VAL A 24 7.42 5.13 -1.30
CA VAL A 24 7.64 3.73 -1.66
C VAL A 24 9.12 3.39 -1.58
N GLU A 25 9.41 2.17 -1.15
CA GLU A 25 10.74 1.56 -1.22
C GLU A 25 10.65 0.37 -2.17
N THR A 26 11.44 0.33 -3.23
CA THR A 26 11.50 -0.82 -4.15
C THR A 26 12.87 -1.48 -4.08
N LYS A 27 12.89 -2.81 -4.03
CA LYS A 27 14.11 -3.63 -3.96
C LYS A 27 13.97 -4.86 -4.83
N LEU A 28 15.09 -5.27 -5.43
CA LEU A 28 15.20 -6.61 -6.00
C LEU A 28 15.50 -7.61 -4.88
N ASN A 29 14.71 -8.68 -4.84
CA ASN A 29 14.88 -9.82 -3.95
C ASN A 29 14.87 -11.09 -4.81
N GLY A 30 16.07 -11.62 -5.10
CA GLY A 30 16.22 -12.74 -6.02
C GLY A 30 15.72 -12.38 -7.43
N LYS A 31 14.66 -13.07 -7.88
CA LYS A 31 14.01 -12.87 -9.19
C LYS A 31 12.71 -12.09 -9.09
N SER A 32 12.53 -11.34 -8.01
CA SER A 32 11.32 -10.56 -7.78
C SER A 32 11.70 -9.12 -7.49
N GLU A 33 10.91 -8.20 -8.01
CA GLU A 33 10.89 -6.82 -7.58
C GLU A 33 9.82 -6.67 -6.51
N VAL A 34 10.22 -6.23 -5.32
CA VAL A 34 9.33 -6.06 -4.17
C VAL A 34 9.23 -4.59 -3.82
N THR A 35 8.02 -4.04 -3.86
CA THR A 35 7.71 -2.65 -3.53
C THR A 35 6.95 -2.58 -2.21
N LEU A 36 7.47 -1.81 -1.26
CA LEU A 36 6.90 -1.56 0.06
C LEU A 36 6.32 -0.13 0.07
N HIS A 37 5.07 0.01 0.48
CA HIS A 37 4.39 1.30 0.62
C HIS A 37 4.46 1.77 2.09
N LEU A 38 5.11 2.91 2.31
CA LEU A 38 5.40 3.45 3.65
C LEU A 38 4.22 4.27 4.17
N HIS A 39 3.16 3.57 4.55
CA HIS A 39 1.99 4.23 5.12
C HIS A 39 2.25 4.74 6.54
N PRO A 40 1.79 5.95 6.90
CA PRO A 40 2.07 6.56 8.21
C PRO A 40 1.37 5.87 9.39
N PHE A 41 0.41 4.98 9.13
CA PHE A 41 -0.23 4.18 10.19
C PHE A 41 0.61 2.96 10.60
N LEU A 42 1.59 2.56 9.78
CA LEU A 42 2.49 1.46 10.10
C LEU A 42 3.48 1.92 11.17
N SER A 43 3.57 1.15 12.25
CA SER A 43 4.56 1.36 13.29
C SER A 43 5.98 1.03 12.79
N GLU A 44 7.00 1.53 13.49
CA GLU A 44 8.40 1.22 13.18
C GLU A 44 8.70 -0.29 13.24
N GLU A 45 8.03 -1.02 14.14
CA GLU A 45 8.13 -2.47 14.24
C GLU A 45 7.62 -3.15 12.97
N GLU A 46 6.42 -2.76 12.51
CA GLU A 46 5.80 -3.29 11.29
C GLU A 46 6.61 -2.94 10.06
N LEU A 47 7.10 -1.70 9.95
CA LEU A 47 7.98 -1.28 8.85
C LEU A 47 9.28 -2.07 8.84
N THR A 48 9.89 -2.31 10.01
CA THR A 48 11.11 -3.12 10.12
C THR A 48 10.86 -4.56 9.64
N LEU A 49 9.74 -5.15 10.05
CA LEU A 49 9.34 -6.49 9.60
C LEU A 49 9.10 -6.52 8.09
N LEU A 50 8.36 -5.55 7.53
CA LEU A 50 8.08 -5.47 6.10
C LEU A 50 9.36 -5.24 5.26
N ARG A 51 10.31 -4.44 5.75
CA ARG A 51 11.63 -4.27 5.10
C ARG A 51 12.47 -5.55 5.16
N MET A 52 12.37 -6.32 6.23
CA MET A 52 12.99 -7.65 6.30
C MET A 52 12.35 -8.59 5.27
N VAL A 53 11.03 -8.61 5.16
CA VAL A 53 10.30 -9.39 4.14
C VAL A 53 10.71 -8.97 2.73
N GLN A 54 10.83 -7.66 2.48
CA GLN A 54 11.24 -7.12 1.20
C GLN A 54 12.64 -7.59 0.76
N THR A 55 13.56 -7.79 1.69
CA THR A 55 14.99 -8.06 1.40
C THR A 55 15.41 -9.51 1.64
N ASN A 56 14.50 -10.36 2.11
CA ASN A 56 14.78 -11.75 2.43
C ASN A 56 13.77 -12.68 1.75
N ASP A 57 14.22 -13.43 0.73
CA ASP A 57 13.41 -14.40 -0.04
C ASP A 57 12.70 -15.44 0.85
N GLN A 58 13.35 -15.90 1.91
CA GLN A 58 12.75 -16.86 2.83
C GLN A 58 11.63 -16.24 3.65
N ALA A 59 11.81 -14.99 4.09
CA ALA A 59 10.76 -14.25 4.79
C ALA A 59 9.59 -13.95 3.85
N LEU A 60 9.88 -13.52 2.61
CA LEU A 60 8.87 -13.28 1.58
C LEU A 60 7.99 -14.51 1.34
N ALA A 61 8.59 -15.69 1.24
CA ALA A 61 7.86 -16.94 1.02
C ALA A 61 6.91 -17.34 2.18
N ILE A 62 7.07 -16.78 3.38
CA ILE A 62 6.14 -17.00 4.50
C ILE A 62 4.85 -16.20 4.31
N PHE A 63 4.95 -14.99 3.76
CA PHE A 63 3.81 -14.09 3.58
C PHE A 63 3.18 -14.23 2.20
N VAL A 64 3.97 -14.54 1.18
CA VAL A 64 3.55 -14.69 -0.22
C VAL A 64 3.79 -16.15 -0.60
N PRO A 65 2.78 -17.04 -0.50
CA PRO A 65 2.98 -18.49 -0.66
C PRO A 65 3.25 -18.94 -2.10
N GLY A 66 3.52 -18.01 -3.02
CA GLY A 66 3.75 -18.25 -4.44
C GLY A 66 5.15 -17.81 -4.87
N LYS A 67 5.64 -18.39 -5.98
CA LYS A 67 6.96 -18.06 -6.56
C LYS A 67 6.87 -17.63 -8.02
N ALA A 68 5.68 -17.61 -8.60
CA ALA A 68 5.49 -17.43 -10.03
C ALA A 68 4.38 -16.40 -10.30
N GLY A 69 4.76 -15.20 -10.71
CA GLY A 69 3.80 -14.15 -11.07
C GLY A 69 3.78 -12.99 -10.09
N PHE A 70 2.64 -12.31 -10.02
CA PHE A 70 2.46 -11.11 -9.21
C PHE A 70 1.87 -11.47 -7.83
N ALA A 71 2.18 -10.63 -6.83
CA ALA A 71 1.58 -10.77 -5.51
C ALA A 71 1.30 -9.40 -4.89
N ALA A 72 0.38 -9.37 -3.93
CA ALA A 72 0.07 -8.17 -3.18
C ALA A 72 -0.34 -8.53 -1.75
N LEU A 73 0.07 -7.70 -0.80
CA LEU A 73 -0.31 -7.73 0.60
C LEU A 73 -1.07 -6.44 0.92
N ALA A 74 -2.32 -6.59 1.35
CA ALA A 74 -3.19 -5.52 1.76
C ALA A 74 -3.46 -5.57 3.27
N VAL A 75 -3.63 -4.39 3.87
CA VAL A 75 -3.83 -4.20 5.31
C VAL A 75 -4.89 -3.13 5.56
N SER A 76 -5.71 -3.30 6.60
CA SER A 76 -6.62 -2.25 7.08
C SER A 76 -5.85 -1.24 7.95
N PRO A 77 -5.91 0.07 7.64
CA PRO A 77 -5.23 1.10 8.43
C PRO A 77 -5.64 1.13 9.91
N ASP A 78 -6.90 0.77 10.21
CA ASP A 78 -7.42 0.77 11.57
C ASP A 78 -7.03 -0.48 12.36
N ASP A 79 -6.72 -1.57 11.66
CA ASP A 79 -6.34 -2.82 12.30
C ASP A 79 -4.82 -2.90 12.54
N GLY A 80 -4.02 -2.26 11.68
CA GLY A 80 -2.56 -2.41 11.61
C GLY A 80 -2.16 -3.67 10.85
N PHE A 81 -0.86 -3.90 10.68
CA PHE A 81 -0.33 -5.15 10.13
C PHE A 81 -0.18 -6.22 11.22
N LEU A 82 0.26 -5.82 12.41
CA LEU A 82 0.48 -6.68 13.57
C LEU A 82 -0.39 -6.28 14.76
N ARG A 83 -0.76 -7.28 15.56
CA ARG A 83 -1.33 -7.09 16.90
C ARG A 83 -0.75 -8.12 17.85
N ASN A 84 -0.10 -7.64 18.92
CA ASN A 84 0.61 -8.50 19.88
C ASN A 84 1.65 -9.42 19.20
N GLY A 85 2.37 -8.89 18.21
CA GLY A 85 3.42 -9.62 17.47
C GLY A 85 2.89 -10.65 16.45
N GLN A 86 1.59 -10.70 16.19
CA GLN A 86 0.99 -11.62 15.21
C GLN A 86 0.28 -10.83 14.09
N PRO A 87 0.32 -11.31 12.84
CA PRO A 87 -0.46 -10.72 11.75
C PRO A 87 -1.94 -10.66 12.10
N VAL A 88 -2.57 -9.51 11.83
CA VAL A 88 -4.01 -9.38 12.02
C VAL A 88 -4.78 -10.15 10.93
N PRO A 89 -6.03 -10.56 11.17
CA PRO A 89 -6.82 -11.28 10.16
C PRO A 89 -7.04 -10.50 8.85
N SER A 90 -7.00 -9.17 8.90
CA SER A 90 -7.14 -8.30 7.72
C SER A 90 -5.83 -8.04 6.98
N ALA A 91 -4.70 -8.59 7.45
CA ALA A 91 -3.44 -8.57 6.70
C ALA A 91 -3.45 -9.73 5.69
N ILE A 92 -3.94 -9.46 4.49
CA ILE A 92 -4.16 -10.48 3.45
C ILE A 92 -3.11 -10.37 2.36
N ALA A 93 -2.36 -11.45 2.16
CA ALA A 93 -1.45 -11.61 1.03
C ALA A 93 -2.00 -12.63 0.04
N LEU A 94 -2.00 -12.27 -1.24
CA LEU A 94 -2.31 -13.16 -2.35
C LEU A 94 -1.12 -13.22 -3.31
N ALA A 95 -0.91 -14.39 -3.90
CA ALA A 95 0.25 -14.71 -4.72
C ALA A 95 -0.14 -15.49 -5.98
N ASP A 96 0.82 -15.66 -6.88
CA ASP A 96 0.65 -16.33 -8.17
C ASP A 96 -0.44 -15.68 -9.07
N LEU A 97 -0.50 -14.35 -8.91
CA LEU A 97 -1.15 -13.31 -9.71
C LEU A 97 -0.89 -13.34 -11.24
N PRO A 98 -1.85 -13.36 -12.18
CA PRO A 98 -1.49 -13.21 -13.60
C PRO A 98 -0.87 -11.85 -13.93
N ASP A 99 -1.29 -10.79 -13.24
CA ASP A 99 -0.81 -9.42 -13.42
C ASP A 99 -0.93 -8.60 -12.12
N ALA A 100 -0.23 -7.46 -12.08
CA ALA A 100 -0.22 -6.56 -10.92
C ALA A 100 -1.62 -6.05 -10.57
N ALA A 101 -2.41 -5.66 -11.56
CA ALA A 101 -3.74 -5.08 -11.33
C ALA A 101 -4.69 -6.08 -10.66
N THR A 102 -4.60 -7.36 -11.06
CA THR A 102 -5.34 -8.47 -10.47
C THR A 102 -4.88 -8.73 -9.05
N ALA A 103 -3.56 -8.79 -8.83
CA ALA A 103 -2.98 -8.98 -7.50
C ALA A 103 -3.46 -7.92 -6.50
N GLU A 104 -3.35 -6.66 -6.88
CA GLU A 104 -3.73 -5.52 -6.06
C GLU A 104 -5.23 -5.54 -5.75
N LYS A 105 -6.06 -5.69 -6.79
CA LYS A 105 -7.52 -5.68 -6.66
C LYS A 105 -8.01 -6.81 -5.75
N GLU A 106 -7.51 -8.03 -5.94
CA GLU A 106 -7.96 -9.18 -5.16
C GLU A 106 -7.49 -9.09 -3.70
N ALA A 107 -6.25 -8.66 -3.46
CA ALA A 107 -5.74 -8.48 -2.10
C ALA A 107 -6.55 -7.42 -1.34
N LEU A 108 -6.84 -6.28 -1.98
CA LEU A 108 -7.68 -5.23 -1.41
C LEU A 108 -9.09 -5.75 -1.11
N ALA A 109 -9.73 -6.44 -2.05
CA ALA A 109 -11.07 -6.98 -1.87
C ALA A 109 -11.14 -8.01 -0.72
N ALA A 110 -10.15 -8.89 -0.61
CA ALA A 110 -10.08 -9.89 0.45
C ALA A 110 -9.80 -9.26 1.83
N CYS A 111 -8.94 -8.24 1.87
CA CYS A 111 -8.72 -7.45 3.09
C CYS A 111 -10.00 -6.71 3.51
N ASP A 112 -10.68 -6.04 2.58
CA ASP A 112 -11.91 -5.30 2.86
C ASP A 112 -13.05 -6.22 3.34
N ALA A 113 -13.07 -7.48 2.91
CA ALA A 113 -14.03 -8.47 3.38
C ALA A 113 -13.80 -8.91 4.85
N THR A 114 -12.61 -8.70 5.40
CA THR A 114 -12.20 -9.17 6.73
C THR A 114 -11.89 -8.04 7.71
N ARG A 115 -11.72 -6.79 7.23
CA ARG A 115 -11.43 -5.63 8.07
C ARG A 115 -12.54 -5.37 9.08
N LYS A 116 -12.14 -4.93 10.27
CA LYS A 116 -13.06 -4.45 11.32
C LYS A 116 -13.14 -2.93 11.37
N GLY A 117 -12.15 -2.26 10.79
CA GLY A 117 -12.05 -0.81 10.67
C GLY A 117 -13.09 -0.17 9.76
N LYS A 118 -13.15 1.16 9.80
CA LYS A 118 -13.95 1.99 8.90
C LYS A 118 -13.18 2.38 7.64
N ASN A 119 -11.86 2.53 7.75
CA ASN A 119 -11.00 2.89 6.63
C ASN A 119 -10.82 1.70 5.68
N SER A 120 -10.89 1.98 4.39
CA SER A 120 -10.62 1.00 3.34
C SER A 120 -9.22 0.43 3.46
N CYS A 121 -9.06 -0.84 3.11
CA CYS A 121 -7.76 -1.46 3.02
C CYS A 121 -6.84 -0.76 2.01
N VAL A 122 -5.55 -0.86 2.25
CA VAL A 122 -4.50 -0.34 1.36
C VAL A 122 -3.43 -1.39 1.14
N LEU A 123 -2.71 -1.28 0.03
CA LEU A 123 -1.55 -2.12 -0.26
C LEU A 123 -0.37 -1.67 0.59
N VAL A 124 0.29 -2.61 1.27
CA VAL A 124 1.54 -2.34 1.99
C VAL A 124 2.74 -2.97 1.30
N LEU A 125 2.54 -4.02 0.50
CA LEU A 125 3.60 -4.65 -0.27
C LEU A 125 3.05 -5.21 -1.59
N THR A 126 3.78 -5.00 -2.68
CA THR A 126 3.53 -5.62 -3.98
C THR A 126 4.77 -6.33 -4.48
N VAL A 127 4.58 -7.41 -5.23
CA VAL A 127 5.63 -8.21 -5.82
C VAL A 127 5.36 -8.35 -7.31
N ALA A 128 6.36 -8.03 -8.12
CA ALA A 128 6.39 -8.32 -9.54
C ALA A 128 7.53 -9.29 -9.86
N PRO A 129 7.41 -10.10 -10.93
CA PRO A 129 8.56 -10.83 -11.46
C PRO A 129 9.68 -9.83 -11.84
N GLY A 130 10.88 -10.07 -11.31
CA GLY A 130 12.10 -9.37 -11.72
C GLY A 130 12.48 -9.85 -13.12
N GLY A 131 12.62 -8.90 -14.04
CA GLY A 131 12.88 -9.15 -15.47
C GLY A 131 14.15 -9.94 -15.77
#